data_AF-A0A850BZF6-F1
#
_entry.id   AF-A0A850BZF6-F1
#
_cell.length_a   1.000
_cell.length_b   1.000
_cell.length_c   1.000
_cell.angle_alpha   90.00
_cell.angle_beta   90.00
_cell.angle_gamma   90.00
#
_symmetry.space_group_name_H-M   'P 1'
#
loop_
_entity.id
_entity.type
_entity.pdbx_description
1 polymer ?
#
loop_
_entity_poly.entity_id
_entity_poly.type
_entity_poly.pdbx_seq_one_letter_code
_entity_poly.pdbx_strand_id
1 'polypeptide(L)'
;MTLAHDNQQMKERLHRRLTLGELFALALAFGVVGIFIRQQPNLSFAYLDFRIYLEAAQGNFSYQGLYYYYGYWMLPVFAALSRLPLDLAYALWSGANILGVFFAVRVFGGKAFAALASYQMFYSLIYGNIAGLIVGGLALCWWGLVNRKWHVAGLGVALASAKFQTGLTGSLLLLLMADITWKDRLRVMTVPVLIWLASLVVYPGWLLQLMNNLVAHPPNDLASVSLWRWLGPWALLFWLPPLLLHLEPGRRLIALTAAMGLAMPYFQQTDLLFLLAMPIGWIGLLGNLGYLMGVYGWVALQMLAILPLTVYVLSLLPGFVRLFKASPSRA
;
A
#
# COMPACT_ATOMS: atom_id res chain seq x y z
N MET A 1 -8.56 -1.51 19.44
CA MET A 1 -7.50 -1.17 18.47
C MET A 1 -7.88 0.16 17.86
N THR A 2 -7.17 1.22 18.22
CA THR A 2 -7.46 2.58 17.76
C THR A 2 -6.27 3.06 16.93
N LEU A 3 -6.55 3.58 15.74
CA LEU A 3 -5.60 4.45 15.04
C LEU A 3 -5.39 5.69 15.91
N ALA A 4 -4.15 6.15 16.04
CA ALA A 4 -3.92 7.39 16.78
C ALA A 4 -4.52 8.54 15.98
N HIS A 5 -5.55 9.14 16.55
CA HIS A 5 -6.08 10.44 16.14
C HIS A 5 -5.37 11.59 16.85
N ASP A 6 -4.61 11.26 17.90
CA ASP A 6 -3.84 12.21 18.69
C ASP A 6 -2.39 12.31 18.20
N ASN A 7 -1.94 13.54 17.98
CA ASN A 7 -0.57 13.87 17.63
C ASN A 7 0.41 13.35 18.69
N GLN A 8 0.08 13.48 19.97
CA GLN A 8 0.98 13.07 21.04
C GLN A 8 1.24 11.55 21.01
N GLN A 9 0.19 10.73 20.92
CA GLN A 9 0.32 9.27 20.79
C GLN A 9 1.10 8.86 19.53
N MET A 10 0.93 9.57 18.42
CA MET A 10 1.72 9.32 17.21
C MET A 10 3.19 9.68 17.39
N LYS A 11 3.48 10.82 18.01
CA LYS A 11 4.84 11.28 18.33
C LYS A 11 5.54 10.29 19.26
N GLU A 12 4.88 9.84 20.31
CA GLU A 12 5.41 8.84 21.25
C GLU A 12 5.78 7.54 20.52
N ARG A 13 4.92 7.02 19.64
CA ARG A 13 5.20 5.81 18.86
C ARG A 13 6.38 5.99 17.89
N LEU A 14 6.52 7.16 17.27
CA LEU A 14 7.64 7.44 16.38
C LEU A 14 8.98 7.58 17.12
N HIS A 15 8.99 8.17 18.32
CA HIS A 15 10.21 8.39 19.11
C HIS A 15 10.56 7.21 20.02
N ARG A 16 9.66 6.24 20.19
CA ARG A 16 9.92 5.04 20.99
C ARG A 16 11.14 4.29 20.43
N ARG A 17 12.05 3.90 21.33
CA ARG A 17 13.21 3.05 21.01
C ARG A 17 12.77 1.79 20.26
N LEU A 18 13.63 1.30 19.37
CA LEU A 18 13.39 0.04 18.67
C LEU A 18 13.27 -1.10 19.69
N THR A 19 12.20 -1.87 19.56
CA THR A 19 12.07 -3.15 20.26
C THR A 19 12.94 -4.20 19.59
N LEU A 20 13.29 -5.28 20.30
CA LEU A 20 14.05 -6.38 19.71
C LEU A 20 13.36 -6.99 18.49
N GLY A 21 12.02 -7.11 18.52
CA GLY A 21 11.26 -7.62 17.37
C GLY A 21 11.32 -6.70 16.15
N GLU A 22 11.39 -5.38 16.34
CA GLU A 22 11.57 -4.42 15.25
C GLU A 22 12.99 -4.46 14.69
N LEU A 23 13.99 -4.50 15.57
CA LEU A 23 15.38 -4.62 15.16
C LEU A 23 15.61 -5.91 14.36
N PHE A 24 15.08 -7.04 14.85
CA PHE A 24 15.13 -8.31 14.15
C PHE A 24 14.44 -8.24 12.79
N ALA A 25 13.22 -7.70 12.72
CA ALA A 25 12.47 -7.61 11.47
C ALA A 25 13.15 -6.72 10.42
N LEU A 26 13.74 -5.59 10.86
CA LEU A 26 14.56 -4.73 10.00
C LEU A 26 15.82 -5.46 9.50
N ALA A 27 16.58 -6.06 10.42
CA ALA A 27 17.79 -6.81 10.08
C ALA A 27 17.49 -7.96 9.10
N LEU A 28 16.38 -8.67 9.32
CA LEU A 28 15.91 -9.72 8.42
C LEU A 28 15.56 -9.15 7.04
N ALA A 29 14.77 -8.09 6.96
CA ALA A 29 14.38 -7.48 5.68
C ALA A 29 15.60 -6.97 4.89
N PHE A 30 16.54 -6.27 5.54
CA PHE A 30 17.77 -5.82 4.89
C PHE A 30 18.71 -6.99 4.53
N GLY A 31 18.81 -8.01 5.39
CA GLY A 31 19.58 -9.22 5.10
C GLY A 31 19.06 -9.96 3.87
N VAL A 32 17.74 -10.04 3.74
CA VAL A 32 17.04 -10.61 2.57
C VAL A 32 17.38 -9.86 1.29
N VAL A 33 17.49 -8.52 1.31
CA VAL A 33 17.97 -7.74 0.16
C VAL A 33 19.38 -8.15 -0.24
N GLY A 34 20.30 -8.28 0.72
CA GLY A 34 21.67 -8.73 0.46
C GLY A 34 21.75 -10.15 -0.12
N ILE A 35 20.90 -11.06 0.36
CA ILE A 35 20.76 -12.41 -0.18
C ILE A 35 20.27 -12.36 -1.63
N PHE A 36 19.25 -11.57 -1.95
CA PHE A 36 18.72 -11.48 -3.31
C PHE A 36 19.67 -10.80 -4.28
N ILE A 37 20.42 -9.79 -3.84
CA ILE A 37 21.53 -9.26 -4.63
C ILE A 37 22.49 -10.40 -4.94
N ARG A 38 23.01 -11.11 -3.94
CA ARG A 38 23.93 -12.22 -4.22
C ARG A 38 23.36 -13.31 -5.15
N GLN A 39 22.06 -13.59 -5.08
CA GLN A 39 21.41 -14.65 -5.85
C GLN A 39 20.86 -14.18 -7.20
N GLN A 40 20.93 -12.89 -7.53
CA GLN A 40 20.32 -12.36 -8.76
C GLN A 40 20.74 -13.09 -10.04
N PRO A 41 22.01 -13.55 -10.21
CA PRO A 41 22.42 -14.27 -11.43
C PRO A 41 21.67 -15.59 -11.64
N ASN A 42 21.13 -16.18 -10.57
CA ASN A 42 20.43 -17.46 -10.58
C ASN A 42 18.90 -17.31 -10.63
N LEU A 43 18.38 -16.09 -10.56
CA LEU A 43 16.96 -15.79 -10.43
C LEU A 43 16.49 -14.94 -11.61
N SER A 44 15.86 -15.57 -12.61
CA SER A 44 15.39 -14.89 -13.82
C SER A 44 14.37 -13.79 -13.57
N PHE A 45 13.66 -13.84 -12.43
CA PHE A 45 12.66 -12.85 -12.02
C PHE A 45 13.20 -11.79 -11.05
N ALA A 46 14.48 -11.84 -10.66
CA ALA A 46 15.04 -10.85 -9.76
C ALA A 46 14.97 -9.44 -10.37
N TYR A 47 14.49 -8.49 -9.56
CA TYR A 47 14.37 -7.07 -9.92
C TYR A 47 13.37 -6.79 -11.05
N LEU A 48 12.47 -7.71 -11.37
CA LEU A 48 11.60 -7.57 -12.55
C LEU A 48 10.83 -6.25 -12.56
N ASP A 49 10.14 -5.90 -11.46
CA ASP A 49 9.39 -4.64 -11.36
C ASP A 49 10.33 -3.44 -11.38
N PHE A 50 11.46 -3.53 -10.68
CA PHE A 50 12.44 -2.45 -10.62
C PHE A 50 13.06 -2.15 -11.99
N ARG A 51 13.35 -3.18 -12.79
CA ARG A 51 13.85 -3.02 -14.16
C ARG A 51 12.82 -2.33 -15.05
N ILE A 52 11.53 -2.70 -14.95
CA ILE A 52 10.45 -2.00 -15.66
C ILE A 52 10.46 -0.51 -15.32
N TYR A 53 10.68 -0.15 -14.05
CA TYR A 53 10.73 1.25 -13.62
C TYR A 53 11.94 2.00 -14.20
N LEU A 54 13.13 1.38 -14.19
CA LEU A 54 14.34 2.00 -14.74
C LEU A 54 14.26 2.16 -16.27
N GLU A 55 13.72 1.18 -16.97
CA GLU A 55 13.50 1.20 -18.43
C GLU A 55 12.49 2.28 -18.83
N ALA A 56 11.38 2.39 -18.11
CA ALA A 56 10.39 3.43 -18.33
C ALA A 56 10.98 4.83 -18.17
N ALA A 57 11.90 5.01 -17.22
CA ALA A 57 12.61 6.27 -17.01
C ALA A 57 13.57 6.64 -18.16
N GLN A 58 13.97 5.67 -18.97
CA GLN A 58 14.77 5.85 -20.19
C GLN A 58 13.90 5.96 -21.45
N GLY A 59 12.58 6.00 -21.30
CA GLY A 59 11.62 6.09 -22.41
C GLY A 59 11.13 4.74 -22.94
N ASN A 60 11.61 3.63 -22.37
CA ASN A 60 11.15 2.30 -22.73
C ASN A 60 10.01 1.83 -21.81
N PHE A 61 8.76 2.07 -22.23
CA PHE A 61 7.57 1.73 -21.44
C PHE A 61 7.11 0.27 -21.54
N SER A 62 7.88 -0.59 -22.23
CA SER A 62 7.63 -2.02 -22.34
C SER A 62 8.95 -2.79 -22.16
N TYR A 63 9.03 -3.59 -21.11
CA TYR A 63 10.19 -4.42 -20.83
C TYR A 63 9.76 -5.89 -20.81
N GLN A 64 10.28 -6.69 -21.76
CA GLN A 64 9.97 -8.11 -21.89
C GLN A 64 8.45 -8.41 -22.00
N GLY A 65 7.69 -7.53 -22.66
CA GLY A 65 6.24 -7.65 -22.79
C GLY A 65 5.44 -7.24 -21.54
N LEU A 66 6.10 -6.69 -20.52
CA LEU A 66 5.47 -6.08 -19.35
C LEU A 66 5.51 -4.56 -19.48
N TYR A 67 4.40 -3.90 -19.12
CA TYR A 67 4.22 -2.46 -19.32
C TYR A 67 4.25 -1.69 -18.01
N TYR A 68 4.60 -0.41 -18.11
CA TYR A 68 4.58 0.52 -16.98
C TYR A 68 3.18 1.14 -16.79
N TYR A 69 2.59 0.94 -15.60
CA TYR A 69 1.24 1.42 -15.25
C TYR A 69 1.21 2.43 -14.08
N TYR A 70 2.37 2.98 -13.69
CA TYR A 70 2.48 3.84 -12.51
C TYR A 70 2.45 5.32 -12.90
N GLY A 71 2.28 6.20 -11.91
CA GLY A 71 2.31 7.66 -12.11
C GLY A 71 3.62 8.13 -12.72
N TYR A 72 3.56 8.89 -13.81
CA TYR A 72 4.76 9.35 -14.53
C TYR A 72 5.60 10.35 -13.74
N TRP A 73 5.02 10.97 -12.69
CA TRP A 73 5.77 11.81 -11.77
C TRP A 73 6.82 11.05 -10.94
N MET A 74 6.81 9.70 -10.94
CA MET A 74 7.87 8.90 -10.33
C MET A 74 9.07 8.67 -11.26
N LEU A 75 8.93 8.90 -12.58
CA LEU A 75 10.01 8.67 -13.54
C LEU A 75 11.29 9.47 -13.24
N PRO A 76 11.26 10.72 -12.75
CA PRO A 76 12.48 11.43 -12.37
C PRO A 76 13.27 10.72 -11.25
N VAL A 77 12.59 10.06 -10.31
CA VAL A 77 13.24 9.27 -9.25
C VAL A 77 13.96 8.07 -9.87
N PHE A 78 13.29 7.35 -10.77
CA PHE A 78 13.87 6.21 -11.47
C PHE A 78 14.99 6.61 -12.44
N ALA A 79 14.89 7.78 -13.07
CA ALA A 79 15.94 8.34 -13.92
C ALA A 79 17.20 8.72 -13.13
N ALA A 80 17.05 9.12 -11.85
CA ALA A 80 18.17 9.32 -10.97
C ALA A 80 18.81 7.98 -10.55
N LEU A 81 17.98 6.99 -10.20
CA LEU A 81 18.45 5.65 -9.81
C LEU A 81 19.13 4.90 -10.96
N SER A 82 18.69 5.08 -12.20
CA SER A 82 19.26 4.42 -13.38
C SER A 82 20.69 4.86 -13.70
N ARG A 83 21.19 5.93 -13.07
CA ARG A 83 22.59 6.40 -13.17
C ARG A 83 23.54 5.66 -12.24
N LEU A 84 23.02 4.86 -11.31
CA LEU A 84 23.81 4.08 -10.37
C LEU A 84 24.02 2.65 -10.89
N PRO A 85 25.05 1.93 -10.41
CA PRO A 85 25.14 0.49 -10.62
C PRO A 85 23.86 -0.20 -10.15
N LEU A 86 23.36 -1.16 -10.94
CA LEU A 86 22.04 -1.75 -10.74
C LEU A 86 21.81 -2.26 -9.31
N ASP A 87 22.78 -2.97 -8.74
CA ASP A 87 22.65 -3.54 -7.39
C ASP A 87 22.60 -2.46 -6.31
N LEU A 88 23.33 -1.35 -6.48
CA LEU A 88 23.27 -0.21 -5.59
C LEU A 88 21.92 0.51 -5.71
N ALA A 89 21.44 0.74 -6.94
CA ALA A 89 20.14 1.35 -7.19
C ALA A 89 19.01 0.51 -6.54
N TYR A 90 19.06 -0.81 -6.73
CA TYR A 90 18.12 -1.75 -6.15
C TYR A 90 18.21 -1.82 -4.62
N ALA A 91 19.41 -1.78 -4.03
CA ALA A 91 19.60 -1.74 -2.58
C ALA A 91 18.99 -0.48 -1.97
N LEU A 92 19.21 0.68 -2.59
CA LEU A 92 18.63 1.95 -2.16
C LEU A 92 17.10 1.94 -2.28
N TRP A 93 16.58 1.44 -3.40
CA TRP A 93 15.15 1.30 -3.64
C TRP A 93 14.47 0.36 -2.63
N SER A 94 15.08 -0.79 -2.38
CA SER A 94 14.62 -1.77 -1.39
C SER A 94 14.68 -1.20 0.03
N GLY A 95 15.76 -0.50 0.37
CA GLY A 95 15.88 0.20 1.65
C GLY A 95 14.78 1.24 1.84
N ALA A 96 14.45 2.02 0.81
CA ALA A 96 13.36 2.97 0.85
C ALA A 96 11.99 2.30 1.07
N ASN A 97 11.75 1.13 0.45
CA ASN A 97 10.54 0.34 0.70
C ASN A 97 10.48 -0.22 2.13
N ILE A 98 11.58 -0.77 2.67
CA ILE A 98 11.65 -1.27 4.05
C ILE A 98 11.35 -0.15 5.05
N LEU A 99 12.02 0.99 4.89
CA LEU A 99 11.83 2.15 5.76
C LEU A 99 10.42 2.73 5.62
N GLY A 100 9.85 2.73 4.42
CA GLY A 100 8.46 3.13 4.17
C GLY A 100 7.46 2.28 4.96
N VAL A 101 7.58 0.96 4.91
CA VAL A 101 6.73 0.04 5.69
C VAL A 101 6.96 0.21 7.19
N PHE A 102 8.22 0.31 7.62
CA PHE A 102 8.54 0.50 9.04
C PHE A 102 7.95 1.81 9.59
N PHE A 103 8.10 2.91 8.85
CA PHE A 103 7.49 4.19 9.19
C PHE A 103 5.96 4.06 9.26
N ALA A 104 5.34 3.40 8.28
CA ALA A 104 3.90 3.20 8.26
C ALA A 104 3.37 2.40 9.44
N VAL A 105 4.05 1.32 9.82
CA VAL A 105 3.72 0.55 11.02
C VAL A 105 3.73 1.44 12.25
N ARG A 106 4.73 2.32 12.41
CA ARG A 106 4.82 3.23 13.56
C ARG A 106 3.71 4.29 13.55
N VAL A 107 3.37 4.83 12.38
CA VAL A 107 2.29 5.82 12.21
C VAL A 107 0.91 5.19 12.46
N PHE A 108 0.62 4.04 11.87
CA PHE A 108 -0.69 3.38 12.00
C PHE A 108 -0.82 2.57 13.30
N GLY A 109 0.28 2.15 13.91
CA GLY A 109 0.30 1.35 15.14
C GLY A 109 0.28 -0.15 14.91
N GLY A 110 0.71 -0.61 13.74
CA GLY A 110 0.81 -2.02 13.39
C GLY A 110 1.90 -2.77 14.17
N LYS A 111 2.11 -4.02 13.77
CA LYS A 111 3.19 -4.88 14.30
C LYS A 111 4.29 -4.97 13.24
N ALA A 112 5.46 -4.37 13.51
CA ALA A 112 6.55 -4.30 12.53
C ALA A 112 7.00 -5.67 12.03
N PHE A 113 7.10 -6.65 12.94
CA PHE A 113 7.43 -8.01 12.58
C PHE A 113 6.43 -8.61 11.58
N ALA A 114 5.13 -8.45 11.82
CA ALA A 114 4.09 -8.98 10.94
C ALA A 114 4.10 -8.32 9.55
N ALA A 115 4.48 -7.04 9.44
CA ALA A 115 4.57 -6.36 8.16
C ALA A 115 5.88 -6.66 7.42
N LEU A 116 7.04 -6.51 8.09
CA LEU A 116 8.37 -6.60 7.48
C LEU A 116 8.83 -8.04 7.22
N ALA A 117 8.41 -9.02 8.05
CA ALA A 117 8.71 -10.43 7.84
C ALA A 117 7.61 -11.17 7.05
N SER A 118 6.65 -10.42 6.48
CA SER A 118 5.59 -10.99 5.68
C SER A 118 6.07 -11.48 4.32
N TYR A 119 5.36 -12.45 3.76
CA TYR A 119 5.51 -12.82 2.35
C TYR A 119 5.38 -11.62 1.42
N GLN A 120 4.43 -10.70 1.70
CA GLN A 120 4.18 -9.51 0.90
C GLN A 120 5.42 -8.60 0.81
N MET A 121 6.09 -8.40 1.95
CA MET A 121 7.32 -7.62 2.00
C MET A 121 8.43 -8.31 1.23
N PHE A 122 8.65 -9.61 1.46
CA PHE A 122 9.74 -10.33 0.79
C PHE A 122 9.52 -10.42 -0.72
N TYR A 123 8.30 -10.66 -1.17
CA TYR A 123 7.95 -10.60 -2.59
C TYR A 123 8.22 -9.21 -3.16
N SER A 124 7.82 -8.15 -2.45
CA SER A 124 8.08 -6.77 -2.87
C SER A 124 9.57 -6.49 -2.99
N LEU A 125 10.40 -7.03 -2.07
CA LEU A 125 11.85 -6.93 -2.15
C LEU A 125 12.36 -7.68 -3.39
N ILE A 126 12.09 -8.98 -3.54
CA ILE A 126 12.53 -9.83 -4.67
C ILE A 126 12.34 -9.14 -6.03
N TYR A 127 11.13 -8.65 -6.27
CA TYR A 127 10.76 -8.04 -7.56
C TYR A 127 11.20 -6.56 -7.64
N GLY A 128 11.49 -5.93 -6.50
CA GLY A 128 11.74 -4.49 -6.41
C GLY A 128 10.47 -3.67 -6.61
N ASN A 129 9.34 -4.15 -6.11
CA ASN A 129 8.04 -3.49 -6.20
C ASN A 129 8.00 -2.20 -5.36
N ILE A 130 7.14 -1.25 -5.73
CA ILE A 130 6.94 0.05 -5.06
C ILE A 130 6.04 0.00 -3.80
N ALA A 131 5.44 -1.15 -3.48
CA ALA A 131 4.41 -1.28 -2.44
C ALA A 131 4.81 -0.67 -1.07
N GLY A 132 6.06 -0.83 -0.63
CA GLY A 132 6.53 -0.28 0.64
C GLY A 132 6.57 1.25 0.65
N LEU A 133 6.94 1.87 -0.47
CA LEU A 133 6.89 3.33 -0.65
C LEU A 133 5.47 3.86 -0.72
N ILE A 134 4.54 3.13 -1.35
CA ILE A 134 3.11 3.52 -1.35
C ILE A 134 2.58 3.57 0.08
N VAL A 135 2.83 2.52 0.85
CA VAL A 135 2.37 2.42 2.25
C VAL A 135 3.06 3.48 3.13
N GLY A 136 4.34 3.76 2.88
CA GLY A 136 5.05 4.89 3.48
C GLY A 136 4.44 6.25 3.13
N GLY A 137 4.03 6.46 1.87
CA GLY A 137 3.33 7.66 1.40
C GLY A 137 1.96 7.83 2.06
N LEU A 138 1.18 6.75 2.19
CA LEU A 138 -0.09 6.75 2.93
C LEU A 138 0.11 7.12 4.40
N ALA A 139 1.16 6.60 5.03
CA ALA A 139 1.53 6.97 6.39
C ALA A 139 1.98 8.43 6.49
N LEU A 140 2.72 8.95 5.51
CA LEU A 140 3.14 10.35 5.46
C LEU A 140 1.93 11.28 5.29
N CYS A 141 0.96 10.86 4.48
CA CYS A 141 -0.33 11.51 4.34
C CYS A 141 -1.04 11.61 5.70
N TRP A 142 -1.24 10.47 6.37
CA TRP A 142 -1.90 10.43 7.68
C TRP A 142 -1.16 11.24 8.75
N TRP A 143 0.16 11.11 8.83
CA TRP A 143 0.99 11.88 9.75
C TRP A 143 0.86 13.40 9.51
N GLY A 144 0.91 13.81 8.24
CA GLY A 144 0.75 15.21 7.86
C GLY A 144 -0.63 15.76 8.23
N LEU A 145 -1.70 14.96 8.03
CA LEU A 145 -3.06 15.32 8.39
C LEU A 145 -3.21 15.54 9.90
N VAL A 146 -2.75 14.58 10.72
CA VAL A 146 -2.79 14.67 12.20
C VAL A 146 -1.97 15.84 12.73
N ASN A 147 -0.83 16.15 12.10
CA ASN A 147 0.04 17.26 12.49
C ASN A 147 -0.33 18.60 11.84
N ARG A 148 -1.41 18.66 11.05
CA ARG A 148 -1.82 19.83 10.27
C ARG A 148 -0.72 20.38 9.34
N LYS A 149 0.17 19.51 8.87
CA LYS A 149 1.23 19.81 7.89
C LYS A 149 0.75 19.45 6.49
N TRP A 150 -0.11 20.31 5.93
CA TRP A 150 -0.85 20.02 4.69
C TRP A 150 0.05 19.70 3.49
N HIS A 151 1.19 20.39 3.35
CA HIS A 151 2.16 20.14 2.29
C HIS A 151 2.80 18.75 2.42
N VAL A 152 3.11 18.30 3.64
CA VAL A 152 3.65 16.95 3.88
C VAL A 152 2.58 15.90 3.62
N ALA A 153 1.33 16.16 4.04
CA ALA A 153 0.23 15.28 3.73
C ALA A 153 0.07 15.12 2.20
N GLY A 154 0.14 16.23 1.46
CA GLY A 154 0.05 16.26 0.00
C GLY A 154 1.21 15.55 -0.69
N LEU A 155 2.43 15.67 -0.16
CA LEU A 155 3.58 14.87 -0.63
C LEU A 155 3.32 13.38 -0.42
N GLY A 156 2.76 13.00 0.73
CA GLY A 156 2.33 11.63 1.00
C GLY A 156 1.30 11.12 -0.01
N VAL A 157 0.31 11.94 -0.37
CA VAL A 157 -0.67 11.64 -1.43
C VAL A 157 0.03 11.41 -2.77
N ALA A 158 0.94 12.30 -3.17
CA ALA A 158 1.66 12.20 -4.45
C ALA A 158 2.52 10.92 -4.54
N LEU A 159 3.20 10.57 -3.44
CA LEU A 159 4.01 9.34 -3.37
C LEU A 159 3.12 8.10 -3.42
N ALA A 160 2.04 8.08 -2.62
CA ALA A 160 1.13 6.94 -2.58
C ALA A 160 0.44 6.73 -3.93
N SER A 161 -0.11 7.79 -4.52
CA SER A 161 -0.89 7.72 -5.76
C SER A 161 -0.10 7.28 -6.98
N ALA A 162 1.24 7.10 -6.86
CA ALA A 162 2.07 6.49 -7.90
C ALA A 162 1.52 5.14 -8.35
N LYS A 163 0.82 4.40 -7.47
CA LYS A 163 -0.05 3.28 -7.84
C LYS A 163 -1.49 3.68 -7.56
N PHE A 164 -2.28 3.84 -8.61
CA PHE A 164 -3.62 4.41 -8.53
C PHE A 164 -4.57 3.56 -7.67
N GLN A 165 -4.57 2.24 -7.86
CA GLN A 165 -5.54 1.36 -7.22
C GLN A 165 -5.44 1.41 -5.69
N THR A 166 -4.25 1.20 -5.15
CA THR A 166 -4.02 1.16 -3.69
C THR A 166 -3.77 2.55 -3.12
N GLY A 167 -2.92 3.32 -3.76
CA GLY A 167 -2.40 4.56 -3.19
C GLY A 167 -3.30 5.77 -3.36
N LEU A 168 -3.90 5.97 -4.53
CA LEU A 168 -4.87 7.06 -4.72
C LEU A 168 -6.13 6.79 -3.90
N THR A 169 -6.69 5.58 -4.00
CA THR A 169 -7.87 5.17 -3.21
C THR A 169 -7.60 5.25 -1.71
N GLY A 170 -6.45 4.72 -1.23
CA GLY A 170 -6.05 4.82 0.16
C GLY A 170 -5.89 6.26 0.63
N SER A 171 -5.30 7.13 -0.19
CA SER A 171 -5.15 8.56 0.13
C SER A 171 -6.49 9.27 0.24
N LEU A 172 -7.42 9.00 -0.68
CA LEU A 172 -8.79 9.53 -0.63
C LEU A 172 -9.52 9.06 0.62
N LEU A 173 -9.40 7.77 0.97
CA LEU A 173 -9.95 7.23 2.22
C LEU A 173 -9.43 7.98 3.45
N LEU A 174 -8.12 8.22 3.54
CA LEU A 174 -7.51 8.97 4.65
C LEU A 174 -8.01 10.42 4.71
N LEU A 175 -8.12 11.10 3.56
CA LEU A 175 -8.61 12.48 3.48
C LEU A 175 -10.08 12.61 3.87
N LEU A 176 -10.91 11.65 3.47
CA LEU A 176 -12.34 11.62 3.80
C LEU A 176 -12.56 11.27 5.28
N MET A 177 -11.74 10.37 5.83
CA MET A 177 -11.82 9.96 7.24
C MET A 177 -11.17 10.94 8.22
N ALA A 178 -10.33 11.87 7.74
CA ALA A 178 -9.70 12.88 8.57
C ALA A 178 -10.71 13.94 9.03
N ASP A 179 -10.65 14.29 10.32
CA ASP A 179 -11.44 15.37 10.93
C ASP A 179 -10.81 16.74 10.65
N ILE A 180 -10.93 17.19 9.41
CA ILE A 180 -10.43 18.48 8.93
C ILE A 180 -11.48 19.20 8.08
N THR A 181 -11.30 20.50 7.89
CA THR A 181 -12.20 21.32 7.06
C THR A 181 -12.03 21.00 5.57
N TRP A 182 -13.05 21.30 4.76
CA TRP A 182 -12.96 21.15 3.30
C TRP A 182 -11.88 22.05 2.68
N LYS A 183 -11.66 23.23 3.27
CA LYS A 183 -10.56 24.14 2.90
C LYS A 183 -9.20 23.49 3.11
N ASP A 184 -9.00 22.79 4.23
CA ASP A 184 -7.74 22.10 4.50
C ASP A 184 -7.55 20.87 3.61
N ARG A 185 -8.62 20.14 3.26
CA ARG A 185 -8.56 19.08 2.23
C ARG A 185 -8.04 19.62 0.91
N LEU A 186 -8.53 20.78 0.45
CA LEU A 186 -8.04 21.44 -0.76
C LEU A 186 -6.56 21.86 -0.64
N ARG A 187 -6.11 22.35 0.53
CA ARG A 187 -4.70 22.68 0.77
C ARG A 187 -3.79 21.45 0.69
N VAL A 188 -4.25 20.29 1.16
CA VAL A 188 -3.50 19.04 1.02
C VAL A 188 -3.33 18.67 -0.46
N MET A 189 -4.36 18.92 -1.28
CA MET A 189 -4.33 18.61 -2.71
C MET A 189 -3.42 19.53 -3.53
N THR A 190 -2.94 20.65 -2.99
CA THR A 190 -2.07 21.58 -3.72
C THR A 190 -0.78 20.90 -4.21
N VAL A 191 -0.05 20.21 -3.33
CA VAL A 191 1.21 19.53 -3.69
C VAL A 191 1.03 18.43 -4.73
N PRO A 192 0.11 17.44 -4.58
CA PRO A 192 -0.05 16.38 -5.57
C PRO A 192 -0.55 16.93 -6.91
N VAL A 193 -1.41 17.95 -6.92
CA VAL A 193 -1.85 18.60 -8.17
C VAL A 193 -0.69 19.27 -8.87
N LEU A 194 0.18 20.01 -8.16
CA LEU A 194 1.35 20.64 -8.77
C LEU A 194 2.33 19.60 -9.35
N ILE A 195 2.58 18.50 -8.63
CA ILE A 195 3.43 17.39 -9.11
C ILE A 195 2.83 16.75 -10.35
N TRP A 196 1.52 16.52 -10.37
CA TRP A 196 0.81 15.95 -11.52
C TRP A 196 0.81 16.88 -12.72
N LEU A 197 0.58 18.19 -12.53
CA LEU A 197 0.68 19.19 -13.58
C LEU A 197 2.11 19.26 -14.14
N ALA A 198 3.11 19.25 -13.27
CA ALA A 198 4.51 19.21 -13.70
C ALA A 198 4.80 17.94 -14.52
N SER A 199 4.24 16.78 -14.15
CA SER A 199 4.43 15.56 -14.94
C SER A 199 3.73 15.60 -16.30
N LEU A 200 2.61 16.33 -16.45
CA LEU A 200 1.99 16.57 -17.75
C LEU A 200 2.81 17.48 -18.66
N VAL A 201 3.53 18.44 -18.09
CA VAL A 201 4.45 19.31 -18.85
C VAL A 201 5.68 18.53 -19.30
N VAL A 202 6.26 17.70 -18.43
CA VAL A 202 7.48 16.93 -18.75
C VAL A 202 7.17 15.73 -19.66
N TYR A 203 6.03 15.07 -19.47
CA TYR A 203 5.62 13.87 -20.21
C TYR A 203 4.27 14.10 -20.90
N PRO A 204 4.19 14.94 -21.94
CA PRO A 204 2.92 15.26 -22.59
C PRO A 204 2.23 13.98 -23.11
N GLY A 205 0.92 13.86 -22.84
CA GLY A 205 0.11 12.73 -23.33
C GLY A 205 0.22 11.44 -22.50
N TRP A 206 0.98 11.41 -21.39
CA TRP A 206 1.16 10.19 -20.60
C TRP A 206 -0.14 9.56 -20.09
N LEU A 207 -1.18 10.37 -19.83
CA LEU A 207 -2.51 9.87 -19.45
C LEU A 207 -3.14 9.03 -20.56
N LEU A 208 -3.08 9.50 -21.81
CA LEU A 208 -3.60 8.78 -22.96
C LEU A 208 -2.79 7.50 -23.21
N GLN A 209 -1.47 7.57 -23.06
CA GLN A 209 -0.60 6.41 -23.15
C GLN A 209 -0.94 5.37 -22.07
N LEU A 210 -1.14 5.78 -20.82
CA LEU A 210 -1.54 4.90 -19.73
C LEU A 210 -2.91 4.27 -20.00
N MET A 211 -3.89 5.05 -20.46
CA MET A 211 -5.21 4.52 -20.84
C MET A 211 -5.11 3.51 -21.97
N ASN A 212 -4.34 3.81 -23.01
CA ASN A 212 -4.09 2.89 -24.12
C ASN A 212 -3.42 1.61 -23.63
N ASN A 213 -2.43 1.71 -22.74
CA ASN A 213 -1.79 0.55 -22.13
C ASN A 213 -2.80 -0.29 -21.35
N LEU A 214 -3.66 0.31 -20.52
CA LEU A 214 -4.67 -0.42 -19.75
C LEU A 214 -5.68 -1.17 -20.62
N VAL A 215 -6.04 -0.61 -21.78
CA VAL A 215 -6.99 -1.22 -22.72
C VAL A 215 -6.33 -2.30 -23.58
N ALA A 216 -5.16 -2.01 -24.17
CA ALA A 216 -4.48 -2.91 -25.08
C ALA A 216 -3.73 -4.04 -24.35
N HIS A 217 -3.28 -3.76 -23.13
CA HIS A 217 -2.46 -4.65 -22.31
C HIS A 217 -2.99 -4.62 -20.86
N PRO A 218 -4.10 -5.30 -20.57
CA PRO A 218 -4.63 -5.30 -19.20
C PRO A 218 -3.59 -5.89 -18.22
N PRO A 219 -3.40 -5.29 -17.03
CA PRO A 219 -2.47 -5.80 -16.02
C PRO A 219 -2.77 -7.26 -15.62
N ASN A 220 -1.73 -8.05 -15.42
CA ASN A 220 -1.84 -9.46 -15.03
C ASN A 220 -2.46 -9.63 -13.62
N ASP A 221 -3.65 -10.20 -13.56
CA ASP A 221 -4.44 -10.39 -12.34
C ASP A 221 -4.24 -11.77 -11.67
N LEU A 222 -3.33 -12.62 -12.14
CA LEU A 222 -3.12 -13.98 -11.60
C LEU A 222 -2.85 -13.98 -10.09
N ALA A 223 -2.13 -12.98 -9.59
CA ALA A 223 -1.80 -12.76 -8.17
C ALA A 223 -2.74 -11.80 -7.43
N SER A 224 -3.86 -11.39 -8.05
CA SER A 224 -4.83 -10.50 -7.43
C SER A 224 -5.54 -11.19 -6.27
N VAL A 225 -5.60 -10.55 -5.10
CA VAL A 225 -6.34 -11.06 -3.93
C VAL A 225 -7.78 -10.57 -3.89
N SER A 226 -8.17 -9.76 -4.86
CA SER A 226 -9.49 -9.15 -4.94
C SER A 226 -10.55 -10.16 -5.38
N LEU A 227 -11.75 -9.98 -4.83
CA LEU A 227 -12.93 -10.73 -5.25
C LEU A 227 -13.55 -10.20 -6.55
N TRP A 228 -13.04 -9.09 -7.08
CA TRP A 228 -13.50 -8.49 -8.35
C TRP A 228 -13.49 -9.47 -9.51
N ARG A 229 -12.52 -10.39 -9.58
CA ARG A 229 -12.46 -11.36 -10.67
C ARG A 229 -13.69 -12.27 -10.77
N TRP A 230 -14.38 -12.50 -9.63
CA TRP A 230 -15.56 -13.36 -9.56
C TRP A 230 -16.86 -12.54 -9.50
N LEU A 231 -16.83 -11.40 -8.82
CA LEU A 231 -18.03 -10.59 -8.57
C LEU A 231 -18.14 -9.37 -9.50
N GLY A 232 -17.07 -9.01 -10.20
CA GLY A 232 -16.98 -7.79 -10.99
C GLY A 232 -17.31 -6.54 -10.16
N PRO A 233 -18.04 -5.57 -10.74
CA PRO A 233 -18.48 -4.36 -10.05
C PRO A 233 -19.28 -4.59 -8.76
N TRP A 234 -19.92 -5.76 -8.59
CA TRP A 234 -20.63 -6.08 -7.35
C TRP A 234 -19.71 -6.18 -6.12
N ALA A 235 -18.40 -6.39 -6.32
CA ALA A 235 -17.43 -6.36 -5.23
C ALA A 235 -17.36 -4.97 -4.55
N LEU A 236 -17.78 -3.88 -5.23
CA LEU A 236 -17.86 -2.55 -4.62
C LEU A 236 -18.85 -2.49 -3.45
N LEU A 237 -19.81 -3.43 -3.37
CA LEU A 237 -20.74 -3.53 -2.23
C LEU A 237 -20.02 -3.78 -0.90
N PHE A 238 -18.79 -4.32 -0.89
CA PHE A 238 -17.96 -4.43 0.32
C PHE A 238 -17.65 -3.07 0.97
N TRP A 239 -17.81 -1.95 0.26
CA TRP A 239 -17.63 -0.62 0.86
C TRP A 239 -18.85 -0.15 1.65
N LEU A 240 -20.04 -0.72 1.43
CA LEU A 240 -21.26 -0.24 2.08
C LEU A 240 -21.31 -0.53 3.58
N PRO A 241 -21.06 -1.76 4.07
CA PRO A 241 -21.20 -2.03 5.51
C PRO A 241 -20.32 -1.17 6.42
N PRO A 242 -19.03 -0.91 6.13
CA PRO A 242 -18.22 0.01 6.95
C PRO A 242 -18.78 1.44 7.03
N LEU A 243 -19.47 1.90 5.97
CA LEU A 243 -20.05 3.24 5.88
C LEU A 243 -21.41 3.33 6.59
N LEU A 244 -22.22 2.26 6.50
CA LEU A 244 -23.57 2.22 7.09
C LEU A 244 -23.55 1.89 8.59
N LEU A 245 -22.56 1.13 9.07
CA LEU A 245 -22.48 0.74 10.47
C LEU A 245 -21.86 1.84 11.36
N HIS A 246 -22.35 1.92 12.60
CA HIS A 246 -21.81 2.76 13.66
C HIS A 246 -20.52 2.17 14.23
N LEU A 247 -19.41 2.39 13.51
CA LEU A 247 -18.07 1.94 13.88
C LEU A 247 -17.23 3.10 14.43
N GLU A 248 -16.30 2.77 15.33
CA GLU A 248 -15.25 3.70 15.74
C GLU A 248 -14.40 4.09 14.51
N PRO A 249 -13.94 5.35 14.39
CA PRO A 249 -13.23 5.83 13.19
C PRO A 249 -12.05 4.95 12.77
N GLY A 250 -11.23 4.49 13.73
CA GLY A 250 -10.12 3.59 13.45
C GLY A 250 -10.54 2.21 12.90
N ARG A 251 -11.61 1.63 13.46
CA ARG A 251 -12.17 0.36 12.96
C ARG A 251 -12.79 0.53 11.58
N ARG A 252 -13.47 1.66 11.34
CA ARG A 252 -14.03 1.99 10.02
C ARG A 252 -12.92 2.09 8.97
N LEU A 253 -11.81 2.77 9.27
CA LEU A 253 -10.69 2.86 8.33
C LEU A 253 -10.08 1.48 8.01
N ILE A 254 -9.91 0.63 9.02
CA ILE A 254 -9.41 -0.75 8.82
C ILE A 254 -10.39 -1.56 7.96
N ALA A 255 -11.70 -1.46 8.23
CA ALA A 255 -12.72 -2.15 7.44
C ALA A 255 -12.77 -1.64 6.00
N LEU A 256 -12.65 -0.34 5.76
CA LEU A 256 -12.58 0.24 4.41
C LEU A 256 -11.30 -0.16 3.67
N THR A 257 -10.17 -0.25 4.38
CA THR A 257 -8.90 -0.74 3.80
C THR A 257 -9.00 -2.22 3.42
N ALA A 258 -9.64 -3.04 4.26
CA ALA A 258 -9.91 -4.43 3.94
C ALA A 258 -10.90 -4.56 2.77
N ALA A 259 -11.95 -3.74 2.73
CA ALA A 259 -12.89 -3.67 1.61
C ALA A 259 -12.19 -3.29 0.31
N MET A 260 -11.25 -2.35 0.33
CA MET A 260 -10.42 -2.01 -0.84
C MET A 260 -9.68 -3.24 -1.37
N GLY A 261 -9.08 -4.07 -0.49
CA GLY A 261 -8.42 -5.31 -0.87
C GLY A 261 -9.34 -6.34 -1.52
N LEU A 262 -10.61 -6.40 -1.09
CA LEU A 262 -11.62 -7.32 -1.63
C LEU A 262 -12.31 -6.80 -2.90
N ALA A 263 -12.37 -5.48 -3.09
CA ALA A 263 -13.26 -4.85 -4.05
C ALA A 263 -12.56 -4.28 -5.30
N MET A 264 -11.26 -4.03 -5.29
CA MET A 264 -10.60 -3.33 -6.41
C MET A 264 -10.29 -4.29 -7.59
N PRO A 265 -10.47 -3.88 -8.86
CA PRO A 265 -10.22 -4.75 -10.03
C PRO A 265 -8.81 -5.32 -10.12
N TYR A 266 -7.84 -4.59 -9.59
CA TYR A 266 -6.44 -4.99 -9.55
C TYR A 266 -5.87 -4.66 -8.18
N PHE A 267 -5.87 -5.66 -7.29
CA PHE A 267 -5.28 -5.56 -5.96
C PHE A 267 -4.35 -6.74 -5.77
N GLN A 268 -3.06 -6.52 -5.96
CA GLN A 268 -2.08 -7.59 -5.84
C GLN A 268 -1.83 -7.93 -4.37
N GLN A 269 -1.30 -9.12 -4.13
CA GLN A 269 -0.95 -9.53 -2.78
C GLN A 269 0.00 -8.55 -2.07
N THR A 270 0.94 -7.92 -2.79
CA THR A 270 1.87 -6.91 -2.22
C THR A 270 1.14 -5.68 -1.67
N ASP A 271 -0.02 -5.32 -2.22
CA ASP A 271 -0.83 -4.20 -1.76
C ASP A 271 -1.42 -4.43 -0.35
N LEU A 272 -1.48 -5.69 0.11
CA LEU A 272 -1.86 -6.03 1.48
C LEU A 272 -0.88 -5.48 2.52
N LEU A 273 0.32 -5.02 2.14
CA LEU A 273 1.22 -4.29 3.04
C LEU A 273 0.55 -3.10 3.71
N PHE A 274 -0.42 -2.45 3.05
CA PHE A 274 -1.17 -1.37 3.69
C PHE A 274 -1.98 -1.88 4.89
N LEU A 275 -2.67 -3.02 4.72
CA LEU A 275 -3.45 -3.64 5.79
C LEU A 275 -2.55 -4.25 6.88
N LEU A 276 -1.39 -4.81 6.51
CA LEU A 276 -0.40 -5.35 7.45
C LEU A 276 0.29 -4.25 8.29
N ALA A 277 0.39 -3.03 7.77
CA ALA A 277 0.88 -1.87 8.52
C ALA A 277 -0.14 -1.34 9.55
N MET A 278 -1.42 -1.68 9.39
CA MET A 278 -2.49 -1.30 10.32
C MET A 278 -2.45 -2.13 11.61
N PRO A 279 -3.10 -1.67 12.70
CA PRO A 279 -3.13 -2.38 13.97
C PRO A 279 -4.11 -3.58 13.94
N ILE A 280 -3.88 -4.57 13.07
CA ILE A 280 -4.73 -5.77 12.91
C ILE A 280 -4.29 -6.97 13.77
N GLY A 281 -3.23 -6.81 14.57
CA GLY A 281 -2.76 -7.84 15.51
C GLY A 281 -2.18 -9.08 14.83
N TRP A 282 -2.44 -10.26 15.39
CA TRP A 282 -1.92 -11.53 14.90
C TRP A 282 -2.53 -11.98 13.57
N ILE A 283 -3.68 -11.42 13.18
CA ILE A 283 -4.36 -11.73 11.92
C ILE A 283 -3.44 -11.47 10.72
N GLY A 284 -2.53 -10.50 10.83
CA GLY A 284 -1.53 -10.22 9.80
C GLY A 284 -0.62 -11.41 9.47
N LEU A 285 -0.48 -12.40 10.36
CA LEU A 285 0.27 -13.63 10.08
C LEU A 285 -0.34 -14.45 8.94
N LEU A 286 -1.64 -14.28 8.64
CA LEU A 286 -2.28 -14.90 7.47
C LEU A 286 -1.66 -14.42 6.14
N GLY A 287 -0.97 -13.28 6.12
CA GLY A 287 -0.20 -12.83 4.96
C GLY A 287 0.88 -13.83 4.53
N ASN A 288 1.36 -14.67 5.45
CA ASN A 288 2.39 -15.69 5.19
C ASN A 288 1.86 -16.92 4.45
N LEU A 289 0.55 -17.06 4.24
CA LEU A 289 0.01 -18.11 3.36
C LEU A 289 0.60 -18.03 1.94
N GLY A 290 1.08 -16.85 1.52
CA GLY A 290 1.75 -16.66 0.24
C GLY A 290 3.04 -17.47 0.08
N TYR A 291 3.70 -17.89 1.16
CA TYR A 291 4.87 -18.79 1.06
C TYR A 291 4.52 -20.14 0.44
N LEU A 292 3.23 -20.53 0.48
CA LEU A 292 2.74 -21.75 -0.17
C LEU A 292 2.74 -21.64 -1.72
N MET A 293 3.06 -20.47 -2.29
CA MET A 293 3.18 -20.28 -3.75
C MET A 293 4.17 -21.26 -4.38
N GLY A 294 5.25 -21.64 -3.70
CA GLY A 294 6.21 -22.63 -4.23
C GLY A 294 5.60 -23.99 -4.52
N VAL A 295 4.49 -24.35 -3.87
CA VAL A 295 3.80 -25.64 -4.01
C VAL A 295 2.51 -25.51 -4.80
N TYR A 296 1.70 -24.48 -4.52
CA TYR A 296 0.36 -24.31 -5.08
C TYR A 296 0.28 -23.20 -6.15
N GLY A 297 1.41 -22.60 -6.52
CA GLY A 297 1.49 -21.55 -7.53
C GLY A 297 0.61 -20.33 -7.22
N TRP A 298 -0.04 -19.79 -8.25
CA TRP A 298 -0.88 -18.60 -8.17
C TRP A 298 -2.10 -18.78 -7.23
N VAL A 299 -2.57 -20.01 -7.01
CA VAL A 299 -3.71 -20.28 -6.12
C VAL A 299 -3.39 -19.88 -4.68
N ALA A 300 -2.17 -20.14 -4.20
CA ALA A 300 -1.75 -19.69 -2.86
C ALA A 300 -1.81 -18.16 -2.71
N LEU A 301 -1.50 -17.42 -3.77
CA LEU A 301 -1.60 -15.96 -3.76
C LEU A 301 -3.05 -15.52 -3.73
N GLN A 302 -3.95 -16.19 -4.45
CA GLN A 302 -5.39 -15.89 -4.43
C GLN A 302 -6.01 -16.19 -3.06
N MET A 303 -5.56 -17.24 -2.37
CA MET A 303 -5.99 -17.56 -1.00
C MET A 303 -5.67 -16.45 0.01
N LEU A 304 -4.75 -15.53 -0.30
CA LEU A 304 -4.50 -14.38 0.56
C LEU A 304 -5.71 -13.44 0.69
N ALA A 305 -6.76 -13.60 -0.13
CA ALA A 305 -8.07 -12.97 0.07
C ALA A 305 -8.67 -13.26 1.47
N ILE A 306 -8.27 -14.36 2.11
CA ILE A 306 -8.68 -14.71 3.49
C ILE A 306 -8.26 -13.63 4.49
N LEU A 307 -7.09 -13.00 4.29
CA LEU A 307 -6.58 -11.95 5.18
C LEU A 307 -7.53 -10.73 5.22
N PRO A 308 -7.76 -10.00 4.12
CA PRO A 308 -8.69 -8.87 4.15
C PRO A 308 -10.11 -9.30 4.49
N LEU A 309 -10.57 -10.49 4.07
CA LEU A 309 -11.91 -10.98 4.42
C LEU A 309 -12.09 -11.14 5.94
N THR A 310 -11.10 -11.74 6.62
CA THR A 310 -11.13 -11.95 8.06
C THR A 310 -11.07 -10.62 8.81
N VAL A 311 -10.17 -9.71 8.40
CA VAL A 311 -10.09 -8.37 8.99
C VAL A 311 -11.40 -7.60 8.79
N TYR A 312 -12.01 -7.72 7.61
CA TYR A 312 -13.27 -7.07 7.27
C TYR A 312 -14.41 -7.55 8.19
N VAL A 313 -14.66 -8.87 8.26
CA VAL A 313 -15.72 -9.46 9.09
C VAL A 313 -15.55 -9.07 10.56
N LEU A 314 -14.34 -9.22 11.11
CA LEU A 314 -14.07 -8.90 12.52
C LEU A 314 -14.19 -7.40 12.83
N SER A 315 -13.89 -6.53 11.86
CA SER A 315 -14.03 -5.08 12.03
C SER A 315 -15.50 -4.64 12.04
N LEU A 316 -16.37 -5.35 11.32
CA LEU A 316 -17.81 -5.06 11.25
C LEU A 316 -18.61 -5.65 12.42
N LEU A 317 -18.14 -6.74 13.02
CA LEU A 317 -18.87 -7.48 14.08
C LEU A 317 -19.45 -6.58 15.19
N PRO A 318 -18.73 -5.60 15.76
CA PRO A 318 -19.29 -4.71 16.77
C PRO A 318 -20.47 -3.87 16.27
N GLY A 319 -20.42 -3.44 15.01
CA GLY A 319 -21.50 -2.68 14.36
C GLY A 319 -22.76 -3.53 14.22
N PHE A 320 -22.61 -4.79 13.79
CA PHE A 320 -23.73 -5.73 13.72
C PHE A 320 -24.32 -6.04 15.10
N VAL A 321 -23.50 -6.30 16.12
CA VAL A 321 -23.99 -6.55 17.48
C VAL A 321 -24.81 -5.37 18.02
N ARG A 322 -24.41 -4.12 17.70
CA ARG A 322 -25.18 -2.93 18.08
C ARG A 322 -26.54 -2.81 17.38
N LEU A 323 -26.67 -3.29 16.14
CA LEU A 323 -27.96 -3.28 15.44
C LEU A 323 -28.98 -4.23 16.09
N PHE A 324 -28.54 -5.37 16.62
CA PHE A 324 -29.41 -6.38 17.21
C PHE A 324 -29.64 -6.22 18.72
N LYS A 325 -28.77 -5.49 19.42
CA LYS A 325 -29.04 -5.08 20.80
C LYS A 325 -30.08 -3.96 20.75
N ALA A 326 -31.36 -4.31 20.89
CA ALA A 326 -32.46 -3.37 21.02
C ALA A 326 -32.05 -2.25 21.99
N SER A 327 -32.16 -0.99 21.56
CA SER A 327 -32.09 0.10 22.53
C SER A 327 -33.17 -0.18 23.57
N PRO A 328 -32.82 -0.40 24.85
CA PRO A 328 -33.85 -0.47 25.87
C PRO A 328 -34.66 0.82 25.70
N SER A 329 -35.94 0.66 25.38
CA SER A 329 -36.86 1.77 25.21
C SER A 329 -36.65 2.69 26.40
N ARG A 330 -36.24 3.94 26.13
CA ARG A 330 -36.25 4.98 27.15
C ARG A 330 -37.72 5.14 27.56
N ALA A 331 -38.11 4.41 28.60
CA ALA A 331 -39.39 4.54 29.27
C ALA A 331 -39.42 5.86 30.04
#